data_AF-A0A5M3VY51-F1
#
_entry.id   AF-A0A5M3VY51-F1
#
_cell.length_a   1.000
_cell.length_b   1.000
_cell.length_c   1.000
_cell.angle_alpha   90.00
_cell.angle_beta   90.00
_cell.angle_gamma   90.00
#
_symmetry.space_group_name_H-M   'P 1'
#
loop_
_entity.id
_entity.type
_entity.pdbx_description
1 polymer ?
#
loop_
_entity_poly.entity_id
_entity_poly.type
_entity_poly.pdbx_seq_one_letter_code
_entity_poly.pdbx_strand_id
1 'polypeptide(L)'
;MVDNIPYVATMSPIVADLVQANGGGEHAQVLWWALAFGADLGGNATAVGAAANVVVLGIAARSRHPISFWEFTKYGLIVTFVTVALVTPYLWLRYLA
;
A
#
# COMPACT_ATOMS: atom_id res chain seq x y z
N MET A 1 -11.13 10.09 2.10
CA MET A 1 -10.52 8.77 1.87
C MET A 1 -9.32 9.01 0.98
N VAL A 2 -8.13 8.58 1.41
CA VAL A 2 -6.97 8.61 0.53
C VAL A 2 -7.15 7.41 -0.39
N ASP A 3 -7.49 7.66 -1.64
CA ASP A 3 -7.45 6.62 -2.66
C ASP A 3 -5.98 6.42 -3.05
N ASN A 4 -5.57 5.18 -3.34
CA ASN A 4 -4.20 4.87 -3.71
C ASN A 4 -3.83 5.57 -5.03
N ILE A 5 -4.81 5.82 -5.90
CA ILE A 5 -4.62 6.49 -7.19
C ILE A 5 -4.10 7.93 -7.04
N PRO A 6 -4.76 8.85 -6.31
CA PRO A 6 -4.24 10.20 -6.10
C PRO A 6 -2.92 10.19 -5.32
N TYR A 7 -2.72 9.25 -4.38
CA TYR A 7 -1.44 9.14 -3.68
C TYR A 7 -0.30 8.81 -4.65
N VAL A 8 -0.45 7.75 -5.45
CA VAL A 8 0.54 7.36 -6.46
C VAL A 8 0.74 8.47 -7.48
N ALA A 9 -0.32 9.16 -7.91
CA ALA A 9 -0.22 10.29 -8.84
C ALA A 9 0.63 11.44 -8.27
N THR A 10 0.46 11.76 -6.98
CA THR A 10 1.26 12.81 -6.33
C THR A 10 2.71 12.40 -6.08
N MET A 11 2.97 11.11 -5.84
CA MET A 11 4.31 10.59 -5.58
C MET A 11 5.08 10.24 -6.86
N SER A 12 4.38 10.03 -7.98
CA SER A 12 4.96 9.73 -9.30
C SER A 12 6.08 10.69 -9.72
N PRO A 13 5.94 12.04 -9.65
CA PRO A 13 7.04 12.93 -10.01
C PRO A 13 8.25 12.77 -9.09
N ILE A 14 8.03 12.58 -7.79
CA ILE A 14 9.12 12.39 -6.81
C ILE A 14 9.88 11.10 -7.10
N VAL A 15 9.17 10.01 -7.38
CA VAL A 15 9.79 8.74 -7.75
C VAL A 15 10.53 8.87 -9.07
N ALA A 16 9.96 9.54 -10.07
CA ALA A 16 10.64 9.79 -11.34
C ALA A 16 11.98 10.53 -11.12
N ASP A 17 11.99 11.59 -10.31
CA ASP A 17 13.20 12.36 -9.99
C ASP A 17 14.24 11.49 -9.27
N LEU A 18 13.82 10.66 -8.31
CA LEU A 18 14.71 9.73 -7.61
C LEU A 18 15.28 8.66 -8.53
N VAL A 19 14.48 8.15 -9.47
CA VAL A 19 14.96 7.16 -10.46
C VAL A 19 16.01 7.78 -11.37
N GLN A 20 15.77 9.01 -11.85
CA GLN A 20 16.74 9.74 -12.68
C GLN A 20 18.02 10.07 -11.90
N ALA A 21 17.90 10.52 -10.65
CA ALA A 21 19.05 10.80 -9.79
C ALA A 21 19.92 9.57 -9.50
N ASN A 22 19.33 8.36 -9.52
CA ASN A 22 20.03 7.08 -9.37
C ASN A 22 20.47 6.47 -10.72
N GLY A 23 20.57 7.28 -11.79
CA GLY A 23 21.11 6.86 -13.09
C GLY A 23 20.14 6.06 -13.96
N GLY A 24 18.86 5.96 -13.59
CA GLY A 24 17.80 5.38 -14.41
C GLY A 24 17.91 3.87 -14.72
N GLY A 25 18.91 3.19 -14.16
CA GLY A 25 19.17 1.77 -14.38
C GLY A 25 18.12 0.85 -13.75
N GLU A 26 18.22 -0.47 -13.99
CA GLU A 26 17.27 -1.48 -13.49
C GLU A 26 17.13 -1.42 -11.96
N HIS A 27 18.22 -1.14 -11.22
CA HIS A 27 18.21 -0.95 -9.78
C HIS A 27 17.30 0.23 -9.34
N ALA A 28 17.27 1.33 -10.09
CA ALA A 28 16.47 2.49 -9.76
C ALA A 28 14.96 2.22 -10.00
N GLN A 29 14.61 1.33 -10.93
CA GLN A 29 13.23 0.93 -11.19
C GLN A 29 12.57 0.25 -9.98
N VAL A 30 13.34 -0.24 -9.00
CA VAL A 30 12.80 -0.76 -7.73
C VAL A 30 11.94 0.27 -7.01
N LEU A 31 12.19 1.57 -7.19
CA LEU A 31 11.42 2.64 -6.54
C LEU A 31 9.99 2.72 -7.06
N TRP A 32 9.77 2.43 -8.34
CA TRP A 32 8.41 2.34 -8.91
C TRP A 32 7.64 1.17 -8.30
N TRP A 33 8.29 0.02 -8.15
CA TRP A 33 7.68 -1.14 -7.50
C TRP A 33 7.44 -0.91 -6.03
N ALA A 34 8.38 -0.27 -5.32
CA ALA A 34 8.21 0.11 -3.93
C ALA A 34 7.02 1.06 -3.74
N LEU A 35 6.83 2.03 -4.64
CA LEU A 35 5.67 2.92 -4.61
C LEU A 35 4.36 2.14 -4.84
N ALA A 36 4.31 1.28 -5.88
CA ALA A 36 3.12 0.51 -6.21
C ALA A 36 2.71 -0.42 -5.05
N PHE A 37 3.64 -1.27 -4.58
CA PHE A 37 3.37 -2.17 -3.47
C PHE A 37 3.10 -1.41 -2.16
N GLY A 38 3.81 -0.31 -1.90
CA GLY A 38 3.60 0.51 -0.72
C GLY A 38 2.21 1.15 -0.68
N ALA A 39 1.75 1.69 -1.80
CA ALA A 39 0.41 2.26 -1.91
C ALA A 39 -0.67 1.18 -1.79
N ASP A 40 -0.53 0.07 -2.52
CA ASP A 40 -1.56 -0.98 -2.57
C ASP A 40 -1.68 -1.77 -1.27
N LEU A 41 -0.55 -2.15 -0.67
CA LEU A 41 -0.54 -2.89 0.59
C LEU A 41 -0.81 -1.98 1.78
N GLY A 42 -0.21 -0.77 1.78
CA GLY A 42 -0.35 0.20 2.87
C GLY A 42 -1.77 0.70 3.08
N GLY A 43 -2.57 0.81 2.01
CA GLY A 43 -3.99 1.19 2.10
C GLY A 43 -4.86 0.24 2.96
N ASN A 44 -4.39 -0.98 3.22
CA ASN A 44 -5.09 -1.97 4.04
C ASN A 44 -4.80 -1.84 5.54
N ALA A 45 -3.87 -0.97 5.95
CA ALA A 45 -3.47 -0.84 7.35
C ALA A 45 -4.62 -0.40 8.26
N THR A 46 -5.57 0.38 7.74
CA THR A 46 -6.67 0.93 8.53
C THR A 46 -8.00 0.83 7.79
N ALA A 47 -9.09 0.86 8.56
CA ALA A 47 -10.46 0.85 8.04
C ALA A 47 -10.77 2.01 7.08
N VAL A 48 -10.08 3.15 7.21
CA VAL A 48 -10.26 4.35 6.37
C VAL A 48 -9.17 4.52 5.32
N GLY A 49 -8.20 3.59 5.28
CA GLY A 49 -7.04 3.65 4.39
C GLY A 49 -7.39 3.46 2.92
N ALA A 50 -8.49 2.76 2.62
CA ALA A 50 -9.01 2.59 1.26
C ALA A 50 -10.54 2.71 1.25
N ALA A 51 -11.10 3.16 0.13
CA ALA A 51 -12.55 3.27 -0.03
C ALA A 51 -13.27 1.93 0.05
N ALA A 52 -12.63 0.87 -0.47
CA ALA A 52 -13.14 -0.50 -0.40
C ALA A 52 -13.36 -0.96 1.07
N ASN A 53 -12.44 -0.62 1.98
CA ASN A 53 -12.54 -1.02 3.39
C ASN A 53 -13.78 -0.42 4.04
N VAL A 54 -14.05 0.87 3.80
CA VAL A 54 -15.24 1.55 4.35
C VAL A 54 -16.53 1.01 3.73
N VAL A 55 -16.53 0.69 2.43
CA VAL A 55 -17.68 0.05 1.78
C VAL A 55 -17.99 -1.30 2.42
N VAL A 56 -16.97 -2.13 2.68
CA VAL A 56 -17.14 -3.43 3.34
C VAL A 56 -17.68 -3.27 4.77
N LEU A 57 -17.17 -2.30 5.54
CA LEU A 57 -17.71 -2.00 6.87
C LEU A 57 -19.18 -1.58 6.81
N GLY A 58 -19.57 -0.78 5.82
CA GLY A 58 -20.96 -0.38 5.59
C GLY A 58 -21.86 -1.56 5.23
N ILE A 59 -21.39 -2.50 4.42
CA ILE A 59 -22.11 -3.73 4.07
C ILE A 59 -22.26 -4.62 5.33
N ALA A 60 -21.18 -4.82 6.10
CA ALA A 60 -21.20 -5.63 7.30
C ALA A 60 -22.18 -5.10 8.36
N ALA A 61 -22.22 -3.77 8.54
CA ALA A 61 -23.21 -3.10 9.39
C ALA A 61 -24.66 -3.38 8.95
N ARG A 62 -24.95 -3.38 7.64
CA ARG A 62 -26.27 -3.71 7.09
C ARG A 62 -26.63 -5.19 7.24
N SER A 63 -25.64 -6.08 7.19
CA SER A 63 -25.82 -7.54 7.35
C SER A 63 -25.95 -8.01 8.82
N ARG A 64 -26.17 -7.09 9.77
CA ARG A 64 -26.22 -7.36 11.22
C ARG A 64 -24.91 -7.98 11.77
N HIS A 65 -23.78 -7.68 11.14
CA HIS A 65 -22.44 -8.08 11.59
C HIS A 65 -21.52 -6.83 11.63
N PRO A 66 -21.80 -5.85 12.50
CA PRO A 66 -21.03 -4.61 12.53
C PRO A 66 -19.58 -4.89 12.94
N ILE A 67 -18.65 -4.55 12.06
CA ILE A 67 -17.22 -4.59 12.36
C ILE A 67 -16.80 -3.21 12.86
N SER A 68 -16.16 -3.13 14.02
CA SER A 68 -15.68 -1.85 14.53
C SER A 68 -14.43 -1.37 13.79
N PHE A 69 -14.20 -0.05 13.78
CA PHE A 69 -12.98 0.54 13.20
C PHE A 69 -11.70 -0.12 13.74
N TRP A 70 -11.65 -0.34 15.06
CA TRP A 70 -10.50 -0.92 15.74
C TRP A 70 -10.31 -2.41 15.44
N GLU A 71 -11.41 -3.15 15.29
CA GLU A 71 -11.36 -4.56 14.92
C GLU A 71 -10.77 -4.73 13.52
N PHE A 72 -11.25 -3.98 12.54
CA PHE A 72 -10.66 -3.98 11.20
C PHE A 72 -9.19 -3.55 11.23
N THR A 73 -8.87 -2.45 11.92
CA THR A 73 -7.51 -1.89 11.95
C THR A 73 -6.52 -2.85 12.60
N LYS A 74 -6.91 -3.61 13.63
CA LYS A 74 -6.04 -4.62 14.25
C LYS A 74 -5.65 -5.71 13.24
N TYR A 75 -6.61 -6.25 12.50
CA TYR A 75 -6.33 -7.25 11.47
C TYR A 75 -5.59 -6.64 10.27
N GLY A 76 -6.02 -5.47 9.81
CA GLY A 76 -5.42 -4.73 8.70
C GLY A 76 -3.95 -4.40 8.92
N LEU A 77 -3.58 -3.96 10.13
CA LEU A 77 -2.18 -3.71 10.50
C LEU A 77 -1.33 -4.97 10.42
N ILE A 78 -1.83 -6.10 10.95
CA ILE A 78 -1.10 -7.38 10.91
C ILE A 78 -0.91 -7.82 9.46
N VAL A 79 -1.98 -7.80 8.65
CA VAL A 79 -1.92 -8.19 7.23
C VAL A 79 -0.96 -7.30 6.46
N THR A 80 -1.06 -5.97 6.64
CA THR A 80 -0.18 -5.01 5.97
C THR A 80 1.27 -5.22 6.35
N PHE A 81 1.55 -5.45 7.63
CA PHE A 81 2.90 -5.73 8.10
C PHE A 81 3.48 -7.00 7.46
N VAL A 82 2.71 -8.09 7.43
CA VAL A 82 3.14 -9.35 6.85
C VAL A 82 3.37 -9.21 5.34
N THR A 83 2.45 -8.57 4.60
CA THR A 83 2.59 -8.42 3.14
C THR A 83 3.76 -7.52 2.77
N VAL A 84 3.96 -6.41 3.50
CA VAL A 84 5.13 -5.54 3.30
C VAL A 84 6.42 -6.30 3.63
N ALA A 85 6.46 -7.03 4.74
CA ALA A 85 7.63 -7.82 5.14
C ALA A 85 7.98 -8.94 4.13
N LEU A 86 7.02 -9.42 3.34
CA LEU A 86 7.26 -10.36 2.26
C LEU A 86 7.75 -9.68 0.97
N VAL A 87 7.18 -8.52 0.63
CA VAL A 87 7.54 -7.78 -0.58
C VAL A 87 8.91 -7.11 -0.47
N THR A 88 9.29 -6.57 0.70
CA THR A 88 10.59 -5.92 0.91
C THR A 88 11.78 -6.82 0.52
N PRO A 89 11.93 -8.06 1.03
CA PRO A 89 13.03 -8.94 0.64
C PRO A 89 12.90 -9.40 -0.82
N TYR A 90 11.69 -9.57 -1.36
CA TYR A 90 11.51 -9.89 -2.78
C TYR A 90 12.06 -8.79 -3.69
N LEU A 91 11.72 -7.52 -3.41
CA LEU A 91 12.24 -6.38 -4.18
C LEU A 91 13.75 -6.26 -4.04
N TRP A 92 14.28 -6.48 -2.83
CA TRP A 92 15.72 -6.47 -2.61
C TRP A 92 16.43 -7.57 -3.42
N LEU A 93 15.95 -8.81 -3.37
CA LEU A 93 16.54 -9.92 -4.13
C LEU A 93 16.41 -9.76 -5.65
N ARG A 94 15.30 -9.20 -6.14
CA ARG A 94 15.07 -9.06 -7.59
C ARG A 94 15.83 -7.90 -8.23
N TYR A 95 16.04 -6.83 -7.47
CA TYR A 95 16.57 -5.57 -8.01
C TYR A 95 17.87 -5.12 -7.38
N LEU A 96 18.35 -5.69 -6.27
CA LEU A 96 19.55 -5.21 -5.57
C LEU A 96 20.57 -6.32 -5.23
N ALA A 97 20.21 -7.59 -5.42
CA ALA A 97 21.12 -8.74 -5.33
C ALA A 97 21.67 -9.10 -6.73
#